data_AF-A0A7S4SM99-F1
#
_entry.id   AF-A0A7S4SM99-F1
#
_cell.length_a   1.000
_cell.length_b   1.000
_cell.length_c   1.000
_cell.angle_alpha   90.00
_cell.angle_beta   90.00
_cell.angle_gamma   90.00
#
_symmetry.space_group_name_H-M   'P 1'
#
loop_
_entity.id
_entity.type
_entity.pdbx_description
1 polymer ?
#
loop_
_entity_poly.entity_id
_entity_poly.type
_entity_poly.pdbx_seq_one_letter_code
_entity_poly.pdbx_strand_id
1 'polypeptide(L)'
;MVVGSEIIFLCGLTSLAQARKTKEAIWKNRAHESLKKVKQLAKDSPSNYQHKLLLLEAECAFISGRIKKATEKYELAVAMSKKNDFIQDQALSYELASKFYAEQRNEKKASHYYGKAHDLYLEWGATGKADHLRENSPF
;
A
#
# COMPACT_ATOMS: atom_id res chain seq x y z
N MET A 1 -6.23 -0.08 -22.09
CA MET A 1 -4.85 -0.04 -21.55
C MET A 1 -4.76 0.06 -20.01
N VAL A 2 -5.85 -0.15 -19.25
CA VAL A 2 -5.84 -0.03 -17.77
C VAL A 2 -5.25 -1.27 -17.07
N VAL A 3 -5.41 -2.46 -17.67
CA VAL A 3 -4.94 -3.73 -17.07
C VAL A 3 -3.42 -3.78 -16.92
N GLY A 4 -2.67 -3.19 -17.85
CA GLY A 4 -1.21 -3.21 -17.83
C GLY A 4 -0.59 -2.39 -16.70
N SER A 5 -1.21 -1.25 -16.33
CA SER A 5 -0.68 -0.38 -15.28
C SER A 5 -0.97 -0.93 -13.88
N GLU A 6 -2.10 -1.60 -13.69
CA GLU A 6 -2.44 -2.28 -12.43
C GLU A 6 -1.46 -3.41 -12.13
N ILE A 7 -1.12 -4.22 -13.14
CA ILE A 7 -0.12 -5.30 -13.00
C ILE A 7 1.23 -4.74 -12.54
N ILE A 8 1.68 -3.62 -13.09
CA ILE A 8 2.95 -2.99 -12.69
C ILE A 8 2.91 -2.60 -11.20
N PHE A 9 1.82 -1.99 -10.74
CA PHE A 9 1.65 -1.60 -9.35
C PHE A 9 1.66 -2.81 -8.40
N LEU A 10 0.88 -3.84 -8.71
CA LEU A 10 0.81 -5.07 -7.91
C LEU A 10 2.14 -5.85 -7.92
N CYS A 11 2.85 -5.90 -9.06
CA CYS A 11 4.22 -6.43 -9.13
C CYS A 11 5.18 -5.67 -8.20
N GLY A 12 5.02 -4.34 -8.11
CA GLY A 12 5.79 -3.51 -7.18
C GLY A 12 5.54 -3.90 -5.71
N LEU A 13 4.27 -3.96 -5.30
CA LEU A 13 3.90 -4.31 -3.93
C LEU A 13 4.32 -5.72 -3.54
N THR A 14 4.06 -6.70 -4.40
CA THR A 14 4.44 -8.11 -4.15
C THR A 14 5.96 -8.27 -4.09
N SER A 15 6.71 -7.57 -4.94
CA SER A 15 8.18 -7.55 -4.85
C SER A 15 8.66 -6.92 -3.54
N LEU A 16 8.03 -5.85 -3.06
CA LEU A 16 8.39 -5.24 -1.76
C LEU A 16 8.06 -6.18 -0.59
N ALA A 17 6.90 -6.83 -0.62
CA ALA A 17 6.54 -7.83 0.38
C ALA A 17 7.52 -9.01 0.39
N GLN A 18 7.97 -9.47 -0.78
CA GLN A 18 8.96 -10.54 -0.87
C GLN A 18 10.35 -10.08 -0.40
N ALA A 19 10.75 -8.85 -0.74
CA ALA A 19 11.99 -8.24 -0.27
C ALA A 19 12.04 -8.12 1.27
N ARG A 20 10.90 -7.86 1.93
CA ARG A 20 10.79 -7.90 3.40
C ARG A 20 11.08 -9.29 3.96
N LYS A 21 10.55 -10.33 3.31
CA LYS A 21 10.66 -11.73 3.76
C LYS A 21 12.04 -12.33 3.52
N THR A 22 12.56 -12.27 2.29
CA THR A 22 13.78 -13.01 1.89
C THR A 22 15.04 -12.18 1.95
N LYS A 23 14.93 -10.84 1.99
CA LYS A 23 16.05 -9.88 1.92
C LYS A 23 16.90 -9.98 0.64
N GLU A 24 16.50 -10.78 -0.35
CA GLU A 24 17.22 -10.92 -1.61
C GLU A 24 17.16 -9.64 -2.45
N ALA A 25 18.27 -9.30 -3.09
CA ALA A 25 18.39 -8.09 -3.90
C ALA A 25 17.47 -8.08 -5.14
N ILE A 26 17.13 -9.25 -5.68
CA ILE A 26 16.29 -9.37 -6.89
C ILE A 26 14.92 -8.72 -6.70
N TRP A 27 14.31 -8.88 -5.53
CA TRP A 27 13.00 -8.33 -5.21
C TRP A 27 13.05 -6.81 -5.05
N LYS A 28 14.11 -6.29 -4.45
CA LYS A 28 14.35 -4.83 -4.38
C LYS A 28 14.53 -4.24 -5.78
N ASN A 29 15.21 -4.94 -6.68
CA ASN A 29 15.40 -4.48 -8.06
C ASN A 29 14.06 -4.47 -8.83
N ARG A 30 13.26 -5.54 -8.73
CA ARG A 30 11.92 -5.60 -9.35
C ARG A 30 10.97 -4.52 -8.81
N ALA A 31 11.02 -4.27 -7.51
CA ALA A 31 10.27 -3.19 -6.89
C ALA A 31 10.68 -1.81 -7.43
N HIS A 32 11.99 -1.54 -7.57
CA HIS A 32 12.48 -0.30 -8.14
C HIS A 32 12.07 -0.10 -9.60
N GLU A 33 12.10 -1.14 -10.43
CA GLU A 33 11.63 -1.06 -11.82
C GLU A 33 10.13 -0.74 -11.89
N SER A 34 9.33 -1.37 -11.03
CA SER A 34 7.90 -1.08 -10.93
C SER A 34 7.66 0.37 -10.46
N LEU A 35 8.41 0.83 -9.47
CA LEU A 35 8.36 2.20 -8.95
C LEU A 35 8.67 3.24 -10.03
N LYS A 36 9.70 3.01 -10.87
CA LYS A 36 10.03 3.91 -12.00
C LYS A 36 8.87 4.04 -12.98
N LYS A 37 8.24 2.93 -13.34
CA LYS A 37 7.11 2.90 -14.26
C LYS A 37 5.87 3.59 -13.68
N VAL A 38 5.52 3.29 -12.43
CA VAL A 38 4.40 3.96 -11.73
C VAL A 38 4.68 5.45 -11.57
N LYS A 39 5.94 5.85 -11.32
CA LYS A 39 6.33 7.26 -11.26
C LYS A 39 6.11 7.98 -12.59
N GLN A 40 6.39 7.33 -13.71
CA GLN A 40 6.10 7.92 -15.02
C GLN A 40 4.59 8.07 -15.23
N LEU A 41 3.81 7.03 -14.92
CA LEU A 41 2.35 7.08 -14.98
C LEU A 41 1.75 8.18 -14.09
N ALA A 42 2.32 8.41 -12.91
CA ALA A 42 1.89 9.48 -12.01
C ALA A 42 2.25 10.88 -12.51
N LYS A 43 3.29 11.04 -13.34
CA LYS A 43 3.54 12.31 -14.03
C LYS A 43 2.49 12.57 -15.11
N ASP A 44 2.16 11.52 -15.87
CA ASP A 44 1.26 11.63 -17.02
C ASP A 44 -0.22 11.70 -16.59
N SER A 45 -0.58 11.10 -15.45
CA SER A 45 -1.94 11.08 -14.90
C SER A 45 -1.93 11.03 -13.37
N PRO A 46 -1.65 12.18 -12.70
CA PRO A 46 -1.51 12.22 -11.25
C PRO A 46 -2.74 11.72 -10.47
N SER A 47 -3.95 12.08 -10.90
CA SER A 47 -5.19 11.65 -10.23
C SER A 47 -5.32 10.12 -10.16
N ASN A 48 -4.77 9.40 -11.13
CA ASN A 48 -4.96 7.96 -11.28
C ASN A 48 -3.86 7.13 -10.61
N TYR A 49 -2.66 7.71 -10.44
CA TYR A 49 -1.47 6.95 -10.04
C TYR A 49 -0.70 7.55 -8.86
N GLN A 50 -1.01 8.77 -8.43
CA GLN A 50 -0.25 9.41 -7.36
C GLN A 50 -0.38 8.64 -6.03
N HIS A 51 -1.56 8.14 -5.68
CA HIS A 51 -1.75 7.32 -4.47
C HIS A 51 -0.99 5.99 -4.55
N LYS A 52 -0.96 5.35 -5.72
CA LYS A 52 -0.19 4.12 -5.97
C LYS A 52 1.32 4.35 -5.84
N LEU A 53 1.81 5.46 -6.40
CA LEU A 53 3.20 5.86 -6.26
C LEU A 53 3.55 6.08 -4.79
N LEU A 54 2.74 6.84 -4.07
CA LEU A 54 2.94 7.13 -2.64
C LEU A 54 2.98 5.85 -1.81
N LEU A 55 2.11 4.88 -2.10
CA LEU A 55 2.08 3.60 -1.39
C LEU A 55 3.35 2.78 -1.64
N LEU A 56 3.82 2.69 -2.89
CA LEU A 56 5.10 2.04 -3.19
C LEU A 56 6.28 2.76 -2.52
N GLU A 57 6.27 4.09 -2.49
CA GLU A 57 7.30 4.88 -1.80
C GLU A 57 7.29 4.65 -0.28
N ALA A 58 6.10 4.46 0.32
CA ALA A 58 5.96 4.15 1.75
C ALA A 58 6.61 2.80 2.09
N GLU A 59 6.27 1.77 1.33
CA GLU A 59 6.84 0.42 1.45
C GLU A 59 8.37 0.42 1.25
N CYS A 60 8.86 1.10 0.21
CA CYS A 60 10.30 1.28 -0.03
C CYS A 60 11.00 2.00 1.13
N ALA A 61 10.40 3.07 1.66
CA ALA A 61 10.94 3.83 2.79
C ALA A 61 11.03 2.95 4.04
N PHE A 62 9.99 2.14 4.30
CA PHE A 62 9.95 1.23 5.43
C PHE A 62 11.05 0.17 5.37
N ILE A 63 11.20 -0.54 4.23
CA ILE A 63 12.27 -1.53 4.04
C ILE A 63 13.66 -0.91 4.18
N SER A 64 13.79 0.40 3.89
CA SER A 64 15.03 1.14 4.05
C SER A 64 15.26 1.68 5.47
N GLY A 65 14.40 1.37 6.44
CA GLY A 65 14.49 1.88 7.82
C GLY A 65 14.11 3.37 7.96
N ARG A 66 13.58 4.01 6.92
CA ARG A 66 13.22 5.44 6.92
C ARG A 66 11.80 5.64 7.44
N ILE A 67 11.60 5.35 8.72
CA ILE A 67 10.27 5.29 9.36
C ILE A 67 9.45 6.57 9.19
N LYS A 68 10.01 7.75 9.48
CA LYS A 68 9.28 9.03 9.34
C LYS A 68 8.73 9.23 7.93
N LYS A 69 9.58 8.94 6.92
CA LYS A 69 9.20 9.04 5.52
C LYS A 69 8.14 8.00 5.14
N ALA A 70 8.22 6.78 5.68
CA ALA A 70 7.20 5.78 5.46
C ALA A 70 5.83 6.24 6.00
N THR A 71 5.79 6.76 7.23
CA THR A 71 4.59 7.34 7.84
C THR A 71 3.94 8.40 6.97
N GLU A 72 4.70 9.42 6.58
CA GLU A 72 4.22 10.52 5.72
C GLU A 72 3.62 9.98 4.42
N LYS A 73 4.27 8.98 3.81
CA LYS A 73 3.85 8.41 2.54
C LYS A 73 2.59 7.56 2.66
N TYR A 74 2.42 6.78 3.73
CA TYR A 74 1.18 6.06 3.99
C TYR A 74 0.00 7.02 4.19
N GLU A 75 0.18 8.07 4.99
CA GLU A 75 -0.86 9.07 5.24
C GLU A 75 -1.26 9.80 3.94
N LEU A 76 -0.28 10.17 3.11
CA LEU A 76 -0.55 10.75 1.80
C LEU A 76 -1.21 9.77 0.83
N ALA A 77 -0.84 8.50 0.83
CA ALA A 77 -1.46 7.47 -0.03
C ALA A 77 -2.95 7.30 0.30
N VAL A 78 -3.29 7.24 1.59
CA VAL A 78 -4.68 7.21 2.09
C VAL A 78 -5.44 8.47 1.68
N ALA A 79 -4.85 9.65 1.87
CA ALA A 79 -5.52 10.91 1.52
C ALA A 79 -5.78 11.02 0.01
N MET A 80 -4.81 10.62 -0.83
CA MET A 80 -4.92 10.73 -2.28
C MET A 80 -5.83 9.66 -2.90
N SER A 81 -5.85 8.44 -2.38
CA SER A 81 -6.80 7.41 -2.84
C SER A 81 -8.23 7.81 -2.51
N LYS A 82 -8.48 8.36 -1.32
CA LYS A 82 -9.77 8.94 -0.94
C LYS A 82 -10.17 10.11 -1.84
N LYS A 83 -9.25 11.05 -2.09
CA LYS A 83 -9.53 12.26 -2.89
C LYS A 83 -9.96 11.93 -4.34
N ASN A 84 -9.46 10.83 -4.89
CA ASN A 84 -9.73 10.42 -6.26
C ASN A 84 -10.71 9.23 -6.35
N ASP A 85 -11.44 8.93 -5.27
CA ASP A 85 -12.50 7.91 -5.21
C ASP A 85 -12.07 6.47 -5.60
N PHE A 86 -10.80 6.12 -5.35
CA PHE A 86 -10.30 4.75 -5.54
C PHE A 86 -10.49 3.93 -4.26
N ILE A 87 -11.72 3.50 -3.99
CA ILE A 87 -12.10 2.80 -2.74
C ILE A 87 -11.23 1.56 -2.46
N GLN A 88 -10.92 0.77 -3.49
CA GLN A 88 -10.08 -0.42 -3.37
C GLN A 88 -8.63 -0.08 -3.01
N ASP A 89 -8.09 1.01 -3.58
CA ASP A 89 -6.72 1.44 -3.29
C ASP A 89 -6.65 2.15 -1.93
N GLN A 90 -7.74 2.79 -1.52
CA GLN A 90 -7.89 3.36 -0.19
C GLN A 90 -7.89 2.26 0.87
N ALA A 91 -8.70 1.21 0.69
CA ALA A 91 -8.72 0.03 1.55
C ALA A 91 -7.34 -0.60 1.68
N LEU A 92 -6.65 -0.81 0.55
CA LEU A 92 -5.29 -1.35 0.51
C LEU A 92 -4.28 -0.44 1.21
N SER A 93 -4.37 0.88 1.02
CA SER A 93 -3.50 1.85 1.69
C SER A 93 -3.68 1.82 3.20
N TYR A 94 -4.93 1.69 3.68
CA TYR A 94 -5.21 1.51 5.10
C TYR A 94 -4.68 0.17 5.63
N GLU A 95 -4.84 -0.93 4.89
CA GLU A 95 -4.33 -2.25 5.30
C GLU A 95 -2.81 -2.24 5.47
N LEU A 96 -2.07 -1.71 4.49
CA LEU A 96 -0.61 -1.67 4.55
C LEU A 96 -0.11 -0.70 5.64
N ALA A 97 -0.78 0.43 5.83
CA ALA A 97 -0.47 1.36 6.92
C ALA A 97 -0.75 0.73 8.30
N SER A 98 -1.81 -0.06 8.45
CA SER A 98 -2.08 -0.83 9.66
C SER A 98 -0.94 -1.79 9.97
N LYS A 99 -0.51 -2.59 8.99
CA LYS A 99 0.63 -3.51 9.13
C LYS A 99 1.92 -2.78 9.50
N PHE A 100 2.20 -1.65 8.86
CA PHE A 100 3.32 -0.79 9.22
C PHE A 100 3.27 -0.35 10.69
N TYR A 101 2.13 0.16 11.17
CA TYR A 101 2.01 0.58 12.57
C TYR A 101 2.10 -0.59 13.56
N ALA A 102 1.66 -1.79 13.17
CA ALA A 102 1.83 -3.02 13.93
C ALA A 102 3.33 -3.33 14.14
N GLU A 103 4.10 -3.32 13.06
CA GLU A 103 5.56 -3.56 13.10
C GLU A 103 6.29 -2.49 13.93
N GLN A 104 5.76 -1.27 13.98
CA GLN A 104 6.24 -0.17 14.81
C GLN A 104 5.74 -0.22 16.28
N ARG A 105 5.03 -1.28 16.69
CA ARG A 105 4.43 -1.45 18.02
C ARG A 105 3.47 -0.32 18.43
N ASN A 106 2.79 0.27 17.46
CA ASN A 106 1.75 1.29 17.70
C ASN A 106 0.36 0.69 17.47
N GLU A 107 -0.09 -0.13 18.43
CA GLU A 107 -1.35 -0.88 18.36
C GLU A 107 -2.57 0.02 18.16
N LYS A 108 -2.61 1.18 18.82
CA LYS A 108 -3.71 2.14 18.69
C LYS A 108 -3.89 2.60 17.24
N LYS A 109 -2.79 2.99 16.58
CA LYS A 109 -2.87 3.37 15.16
C LYS A 109 -3.14 2.16 14.28
N ALA A 110 -2.50 1.04 14.56
CA ALA A 110 -2.67 -0.15 13.74
C ALA A 110 -4.13 -0.65 13.74
N SER A 111 -4.79 -0.71 14.89
CA SER A 111 -6.22 -1.04 15.04
C SER A 111 -7.14 -0.03 14.34
N HIS A 112 -6.84 1.28 14.47
CA HIS A 112 -7.60 2.30 13.76
C HIS A 112 -7.56 2.14 12.24
N TYR A 113 -6.36 1.99 11.66
CA TYR A 113 -6.19 1.82 10.22
C TYR A 113 -6.77 0.48 9.74
N TYR A 114 -6.65 -0.55 10.57
CA TYR A 114 -7.22 -1.86 10.32
C TYR A 114 -8.75 -1.79 10.15
N GLY A 115 -9.45 -1.18 11.11
CA GLY A 115 -10.91 -1.03 11.06
C GLY A 115 -11.35 -0.26 9.80
N LYS A 116 -10.62 0.80 9.43
CA LYS A 116 -10.87 1.54 8.19
C LYS A 116 -10.67 0.70 6.93
N ALA A 117 -9.62 -0.12 6.87
CA ALA A 117 -9.42 -1.02 5.73
C ALA A 117 -10.57 -2.02 5.61
N HIS A 118 -10.98 -2.62 6.73
CA HIS A 118 -12.09 -3.57 6.78
C HIS A 118 -13.40 -2.95 6.29
N ASP A 119 -13.78 -1.78 6.81
CA ASP A 119 -15.01 -1.08 6.41
C ASP A 119 -15.02 -0.76 4.91
N LEU A 120 -13.89 -0.28 4.37
CA LEU A 120 -13.77 0.04 2.95
C LEU A 120 -13.80 -1.21 2.06
N TYR A 121 -13.26 -2.34 2.51
CA TYR A 121 -13.39 -3.60 1.78
C TYR A 121 -14.84 -4.10 1.74
N LEU A 122 -15.60 -3.92 2.83
CA LEU A 122 -17.04 -4.21 2.84
C LEU A 122 -17.82 -3.27 1.92
N GLU A 123 -17.55 -1.97 1.98
CA GLU A 123 -18.20 -0.97 1.12
C GLU A 123 -17.92 -1.21 -0.36
N TRP A 124 -16.69 -1.62 -0.71
CA TRP A 124 -16.33 -2.02 -2.07
C TRP A 124 -16.97 -3.36 -2.51
N GLY A 125 -17.46 -4.17 -1.57
CA GLY A 125 -18.05 -5.49 -1.84
C GLY A 125 -17.06 -6.66 -1.82
N ALA A 126 -15.81 -6.44 -1.42
CA ALA A 126 -14.80 -7.50 -1.27
C ALA A 126 -14.93 -8.21 0.08
N THR A 127 -16.08 -8.83 0.33
CA THR A 127 -16.42 -9.49 1.60
C THR A 127 -15.40 -10.56 1.99
N GLY A 128 -14.97 -11.42 1.07
CA GLY A 128 -13.95 -12.43 1.35
C GLY A 128 -12.61 -11.83 1.78
N LYS A 129 -12.26 -10.63 1.27
CA LYS A 129 -11.05 -9.91 1.69
C LYS A 129 -11.23 -9.27 3.08
N ALA A 130 -12.42 -8.73 3.36
CA ALA A 130 -12.76 -8.20 4.68
C ALA A 130 -12.74 -9.31 5.75
N ASP A 131 -13.34 -10.47 5.47
CA ASP A 131 -13.33 -11.65 6.34
C ASP A 131 -11.90 -12.15 6.57
N HIS A 132 -11.10 -12.27 5.51
CA HIS A 132 -9.69 -12.64 5.62
C HIS A 132 -8.91 -11.66 6.51
N LEU A 133 -9.19 -10.36 6.38
CA LEU A 133 -8.56 -9.34 7.21
C LEU A 133 -8.93 -9.56 8.69
N ARG A 134 -10.21 -9.84 8.98
CA ARG A 134 -10.75 -10.15 10.33
C ARG A 134 -10.09 -11.37 10.97
N GLU A 135 -9.95 -12.44 10.21
CA GLU A 135 -9.36 -13.69 10.70
C GLU A 135 -7.86 -13.59 10.96
N ASN A 136 -7.16 -12.70 10.26
CA ASN A 136 -5.72 -12.51 10.36
C ASN A 136 -5.34 -11.23 11.11
N SER A 137 -6.27 -10.66 11.90
CA SER A 137 -5.98 -9.50 12.73
C SER A 137 -4.97 -9.87 13.83
N PRO A 138 -3.86 -9.13 13.98
CA PRO A 138 -2.96 -9.27 15.11
C PRO A 138 -3.45 -8.48 16.36
N PHE A 139 -4.65 -7.89 16.31
CA PHE A 139 -5.28 -7.09 17.36
C PHE A 139 -6.67 -7.62 17.71
#